data_AF-A0A415ZEC6-F1
#
_entry.id   AF-A0A415ZEC6-F1
#
_cell.length_a   1.000
_cell.length_b   1.000
_cell.length_c   1.000
_cell.angle_alpha   90.00
_cell.angle_beta   90.00
_cell.angle_gamma   90.00
#
_symmetry.space_group_name_H-M   'P 1'
#
loop_
_entity.id
_entity.type
_entity.pdbx_description
1 polymer ?
#
loop_
_entity_poly.entity_id
_entity_poly.type
_entity_poly.pdbx_seq_one_letter_code
_entity_poly.pdbx_strand_id
1 'polypeptide(L)' 'MFVYKVIRKNHYSPETGAYISFGISAHDPQHGQTCFVPDVFIGEPEARAFTERLNTLQVSPIHLIDVIEDTLGV' A
#
# COMPACT_ATOMS: atom_id res chain seq x y z
N MET A 1 -4.08 -17.09 0.51
CA MET A 1 -3.40 -16.28 1.55
C MET A 1 -2.61 -15.23 0.82
N PHE A 2 -2.97 -13.96 0.97
CA PHE A 2 -2.23 -12.88 0.31
C PHE A 2 -1.14 -12.36 1.23
N VAL A 3 -0.05 -11.87 0.63
CA VAL A 3 1.03 -11.19 1.33
C VAL A 3 1.10 -9.75 0.84
N TYR A 4 0.87 -8.82 1.75
CA TYR A 4 0.96 -7.38 1.51
C TYR A 4 2.37 -6.89 1.79
N LYS A 5 2.88 -6.05 0.89
CA LYS A 5 4.21 -5.43 0.96
C LYS A 5 4.11 -3.93 0.76
N VAL A 6 4.96 -3.20 1.48
CA VAL A 6 5.18 -1.78 1.26
C VAL A 6 6.16 -1.59 0.09
N ILE A 7 5.80 -0.75 -0.87
CA ILE A 7 6.63 -0.39 -2.00
C ILE A 7 7.01 1.09 -1.89
N ARG A 8 8.29 1.38 -1.68
CA ARG A 8 8.82 2.75 -1.69
C ARG A 8 8.91 3.28 -3.13
N LYS A 9 8.41 4.48 -3.37
CA LYS A 9 8.50 5.18 -4.65
C LYS A 9 9.12 6.55 -4.47
N ASN A 10 9.97 6.94 -5.41
CA ASN A 10 10.47 8.31 -5.50
C ASN A 10 9.65 9.02 -6.58
N HIS A 11 9.12 10.17 -6.23
CA HIS A 11 8.34 11.03 -7.11
C HIS A 11 9.11 12.31 -7.33
N TYR A 12 8.95 12.87 -8.52
CA TYR A 12 9.41 14.20 -8.85
C TYR A 12 8.37 14.85 -9.74
N SER A 13 7.89 16.01 -9.32
CA SER A 13 7.13 16.90 -10.19
C SER A 13 7.67 18.33 -10.08
N PRO A 14 7.54 19.17 -11.11
CA PRO A 14 7.93 20.57 -11.04
C PRO A 14 7.16 21.36 -9.96
N GLU A 15 5.92 20.96 -9.67
CA GLU A 15 5.01 21.68 -8.78
C GLU A 15 5.22 21.32 -7.30
N THR A 16 5.51 20.05 -7.02
CA THR A 16 5.65 19.51 -5.65
C THR A 16 7.09 19.24 -5.25
N GLY A 17 8.04 19.32 -6.19
CA GLY A 17 9.41 18.89 -5.99
C GLY A 17 9.54 17.37 -5.83
N ALA A 18 10.69 16.94 -5.30
CA ALA A 18 10.96 15.54 -5.01
C ALA A 18 10.31 15.11 -3.70
N TYR A 19 9.56 14.02 -3.72
CA TYR A 19 9.02 13.39 -2.50
C TYR A 19 9.08 11.87 -2.58
N ILE A 20 8.94 11.23 -1.43
CA ILE A 20 8.88 9.78 -1.30
C ILE A 20 7.46 9.44 -0.87
N SER A 21 6.90 8.41 -1.51
CA SER A 21 5.64 7.81 -1.10
C SER A 21 5.80 6.31 -0.94
N PHE A 22 4.82 5.72 -0.28
CA PHE A 22 4.76 4.30 0.02
C PHE A 22 3.43 3.75 -0.47
N GLY A 23 3.50 2.87 -1.48
CA GLY A 23 2.35 2.15 -2.01
C GLY A 23 2.18 0.79 -1.36
N ILE A 24 0.97 0.23 -1.47
CA ILE A 24 0.61 -1.07 -0.92
C ILE A 24 0.44 -2.07 -2.07
N SER A 25 1.17 -3.18 -2.01
CA SER A 25 1.15 -4.22 -3.02
C SER A 25 0.68 -5.55 -2.43
N ALA A 26 -0.37 -6.14 -2.99
CA ALA A 26 -0.79 -7.50 -2.63
C ALA A 26 -0.12 -8.52 -3.54
N HIS A 27 0.33 -9.61 -2.95
CA HIS A 27 0.95 -10.72 -3.67
C HIS A 27 0.23 -12.03 -3.36
N ASP A 28 -0.11 -12.75 -4.42
CA ASP A 28 -0.47 -14.15 -4.36
C ASP A 28 0.81 -15.01 -4.48
N PRO A 29 1.01 -16.03 -3.63
CA PRO A 29 2.20 -16.88 -3.67
C PRO A 29 2.42 -17.62 -4.99
N GLN A 30 1.35 -17.92 -5.74
CA GLN A 30 1.42 -18.67 -6.99
C GLN A 30 1.54 -17.74 -8.21
N HIS A 31 0.87 -16.58 -8.16
CA HIS A 31 0.74 -15.68 -9.31
C HIS A 31 1.58 -14.39 -9.21
N GLY A 32 2.22 -14.14 -8.07
CA GLY A 32 3.01 -12.93 -7.84
C GLY A 32 2.15 -11.73 -7.48
N GLN A 33 2.52 -10.53 -7.93
CA GLN A 33 1.76 -9.31 -7.63
C GLN A 33 0.37 -9.36 -8.26
N THR A 34 -0.68 -9.18 -7.46
CA THR A 34 -2.07 -9.21 -7.94
C THR A 34 -2.71 -7.84 -8.00
N CYS A 35 -2.35 -6.95 -7.07
CA CYS A 35 -2.75 -5.55 -7.13
C CYS A 35 -1.69 -4.65 -6.51
N PHE A 36 -1.72 -3.38 -6.91
CA PHE A 36 -0.82 -2.36 -6.40
C PHE A 36 -1.54 -1.02 -6.36
N VAL A 37 -1.55 -0.41 -5.18
CA VAL A 37 -2.05 0.95 -4.97
C VAL A 37 -0.85 1.83 -4.67
N PRO A 38 -0.44 2.73 -5.59
CA PRO A 38 0.66 3.65 -5.35
C PRO A 38 0.25 4.78 -4.40
N ASP A 39 1.22 5.53 -3.88
CA ASP A 39 1.00 6.83 -3.23
C ASP A 39 0.02 6.85 -2.05
N VAL A 40 -0.05 5.76 -1.26
CA VAL A 40 -1.00 5.64 -0.15
C VAL A 40 -0.54 6.36 1.11
N PHE A 41 0.75 6.26 1.44
CA PHE A 41 1.33 6.87 2.63
C PHE A 41 2.57 7.70 2.30
N ILE A 42 2.82 8.74 3.08
CA ILE A 42 4.08 9.51 3.06
C ILE A 42 5.10 8.95 4.07
N GLY A 43 4.62 8.39 5.18
CA GLY A 43 5.46 7.81 6.22
C GLY A 43 5.63 6.30 6.07
N GLU A 44 6.87 5.83 6.17
CA GLU A 44 7.20 4.40 6.13
C GLU A 44 6.65 3.63 7.34
N PRO A 45 6.72 4.13 8.59
CA PRO A 45 6.19 3.41 9.75
C PRO A 45 4.68 3.14 9.64
N GLU A 46 3.92 4.12 9.17
CA GLU A 46 2.48 4.03 8.96
C GLU A 46 2.15 2.99 7.89
N ALA A 47 2.86 3.04 6.74
CA ALA A 47 2.70 2.05 5.68
C ALA A 47 3.00 0.63 6.16
N ARG A 48 4.07 0.45 6.95
CA ARG A 48 4.44 -0.87 7.51
C ARG A 48 3.36 -1.38 8.46
N ALA A 49 2.97 -0.58 9.45
CA ALA A 49 1.92 -0.94 10.40
C ALA A 49 0.60 -1.29 9.70
N PHE A 50 0.25 -0.55 8.63
CA PHE A 50 -0.92 -0.85 7.82
C PHE A 50 -0.80 -2.22 7.11
N THR A 51 0.32 -2.49 6.42
CA THR A 51 0.51 -3.80 5.77
C THR A 51 0.57 -4.97 6.74
N GLU A 52 1.13 -4.78 7.93
CA GLU A 52 1.12 -5.79 9.00
C GLU A 52 -0.30 -6.12 9.43
N ARG A 53 -1.18 -5.12 9.55
CA ARG A 53 -2.61 -5.34 9.84
C ARG A 53 -3.31 -6.06 8.69
N LEU A 54 -3.09 -5.67 7.43
CA LEU A 54 -3.66 -6.36 6.26
C LEU A 54 -3.24 -7.83 6.22
N ASN A 55 -1.97 -8.11 6.49
CA ASN A 55 -1.43 -9.47 6.57
C ASN A 55 -2.02 -10.26 7.75
N THR A 56 -2.18 -9.64 8.91
CA THR A 56 -2.75 -10.29 10.11
C THR A 56 -4.22 -10.64 9.90
N LEU A 57 -4.98 -9.73 9.31
CA LEU A 57 -6.41 -9.88 9.08
C LEU A 57 -6.72 -10.66 7.79
N GLN A 58 -5.71 -10.98 6.99
CA GLN A 58 -5.85 -11.67 5.70
C GLN A 58 -6.89 -10.99 4.80
N VAL A 59 -6.80 -9.66 4.70
CA VAL A 59 -7.71 -8.85 3.89
C VAL A 59 -7.70 -9.35 2.44
N SER A 60 -8.87 -9.53 1.85
CA SER A 60 -8.99 -9.85 0.44
C SER A 60 -8.60 -8.62 -0.40
N PRO A 61 -7.75 -8.77 -1.44
CA PRO A 61 -7.35 -7.65 -2.30
C PRO A 61 -8.51 -6.89 -2.95
N ILE A 62 -9.69 -7.52 -3.09
CA ILE A 62 -10.87 -6.86 -3.66
C ILE A 62 -11.37 -5.70 -2.77
N HIS A 63 -11.08 -5.75 -1.47
CA HIS A 63 -11.47 -4.73 -0.49
C HIS A 63 -10.33 -3.76 -0.17
N LEU A 64 -9.20 -3.84 -0.88
CA LEU A 64 -8.00 -3.09 -0.53
C LEU A 64 -8.24 -1.58 -0.61
N ILE A 65 -8.98 -1.10 -1.61
CA ILE A 65 -9.28 0.32 -1.77
C ILE A 65 -10.20 0.79 -0.64
N ASP A 66 -11.30 0.08 -0.38
CA ASP A 66 -12.24 0.42 0.69
C ASP A 66 -11.51 0.56 2.05
N VAL A 67 -10.64 -0.39 2.38
CA VAL A 67 -9.86 -0.37 3.63
C VAL A 67 -8.84 0.79 3.67
N ILE A 68 -8.27 1.15 2.53
CA ILE A 68 -7.37 2.31 2.43
C ILE A 68 -8.16 3.59 2.66
N GLU A 69 -9.29 3.77 1.99
CA GLU A 69 -10.17 4.95 2.12
C GLU A 69 -10.65 5.11 3.57
N ASP A 70 -11.15 4.03 4.18
CA ASP A 70 -11.56 4.00 5.60
C ASP A 70 -10.42 4.39 6.56
N THR A 71 -9.19 3.97 6.25
CA THR A 71 -8.01 4.25 7.10
C THR A 71 -7.55 5.69 6.96
N LEU A 72 -7.64 6.26 5.76
CA LEU A 72 -7.21 7.63 5.47
C LEU A 72 -8.31 8.66 5.76
N GLY A 73 -9.57 8.23 5.87
CA GLY A 73 -10.72 9.09 6.11
C GLY A 73 -11.07 9.97 4.91
N VAL A 74 -10.92 9.45 3.69
CA VAL A 74 -11.18 10.14 2.42
C VAL A 74 -12.41 9.62 1.69
#